data_AF-A0A1F4YPK1-F1
#
_entry.id   AF-A0A1F4YPK1-F1
#
_cell.length_a   1.000
_cell.length_b   1.000
_cell.length_c   1.000
_cell.angle_alpha   90.00
_cell.angle_beta   90.00
_cell.angle_gamma   90.00
#
_symmetry.space_group_name_H-M   'P 1'
#
loop_
_entity.id
_entity.type
_entity.pdbx_description
1 polymer ?
#
loop_
_entity_poly.entity_id
_entity_poly.type
_entity_poly.pdbx_seq_one_letter_code
_entity_poly.pdbx_strand_id
1 'polypeptide(L)'
;MIKDPSAVKDYGFDWSPWMSSGDTISSSTFSADTLAVTSSSISSHTTICFIGSGSAGGNHKVTNRIVTAQGRTDERSFDMKIINL
;
A
#
# COMPACT_ATOMS: atom_id res chain seq x y z
N MET A 1 -5.29 -5.18 8.67
CA MET A 1 -4.44 -6.27 8.14
C MET A 1 -3.62 -6.89 9.27
N ILE A 2 -3.23 -8.18 9.16
CA ILE A 2 -2.38 -8.86 10.16
C ILE A 2 -1.22 -9.59 9.43
N LYS A 3 -0.01 -9.53 10.00
CA LYS A 3 1.12 -10.36 9.54
C LYS A 3 2.04 -10.83 10.67
N ASP A 4 2.78 -11.89 10.38
CA ASP A 4 3.93 -12.33 11.18
C ASP A 4 5.10 -11.33 11.07
N PRO A 5 5.89 -11.10 12.14
CA PRO A 5 7.07 -10.23 12.10
C PRO A 5 8.06 -10.56 10.98
N SER A 6 8.28 -11.86 10.71
CA SER A 6 9.27 -12.35 9.75
C SER A 6 8.74 -12.47 8.33
N ALA A 7 7.42 -12.42 8.14
CA ALA A 7 6.81 -12.55 6.82
C ALA A 7 7.00 -11.27 5.98
N VAL A 8 7.39 -11.48 4.72
CA VAL A 8 7.26 -10.52 3.63
C VAL A 8 5.94 -10.80 2.93
N LYS A 9 5.03 -9.83 2.91
CA LYS A 9 3.70 -9.98 2.29
C LYS A 9 3.39 -8.77 1.41
N ASP A 10 2.67 -9.03 0.32
CA ASP A 10 2.13 -8.02 -0.56
C ASP A 10 0.79 -7.49 -0.03
N TYR A 11 0.62 -6.17 -0.18
CA TYR A 11 -0.58 -5.44 0.18
C TYR A 11 -0.86 -4.40 -0.89
N GLY A 12 -2.12 -4.05 -1.07
CA GLY A 12 -2.45 -3.10 -2.11
C GLY A 12 -3.82 -2.49 -1.97
N PHE A 13 -4.08 -1.57 -2.88
CA PHE A 13 -5.36 -0.92 -3.07
C PHE A 13 -5.82 -1.13 -4.51
N ASP A 14 -7.07 -1.55 -4.66
CA ASP A 14 -7.79 -1.46 -5.93
C ASP A 14 -8.44 -0.08 -6.04
N TRP A 15 -8.02 0.68 -7.04
CA TRP A 15 -8.53 2.01 -7.33
C TRP A 15 -9.63 2.00 -8.38
N SER A 16 -9.88 0.86 -9.06
CA SER A 16 -10.87 0.74 -10.14
C SER A 16 -12.25 1.32 -9.77
N PRO A 17 -12.78 1.15 -8.55
CA PRO A 17 -14.09 1.71 -8.19
C PRO A 17 -14.15 3.25 -8.12
N TRP A 18 -13.01 3.92 -7.95
CA TRP A 18 -12.90 5.38 -7.86
C TRP A 18 -12.40 6.01 -9.16
N MET A 19 -11.66 5.25 -9.96
CA MET A 19 -11.09 5.72 -11.21
C MET A 19 -12.18 6.07 -12.23
N SER A 20 -11.98 7.20 -12.92
CA SER A 20 -12.79 7.54 -14.08
C SER A 20 -12.47 6.62 -15.27
N SER A 21 -13.45 6.36 -16.12
CA SER A 21 -13.23 5.58 -17.35
C SER A 21 -12.12 6.20 -18.20
N GLY A 22 -11.17 5.38 -18.62
CA GLY A 22 -10.00 5.79 -19.42
C GLY A 22 -8.89 6.52 -18.64
N ASP A 23 -9.01 6.69 -17.32
CA ASP A 23 -7.91 7.21 -16.49
C ASP A 23 -6.92 6.08 -16.14
N THR A 24 -5.66 6.43 -15.85
CA THR A 24 -4.61 5.49 -15.43
C THR A 24 -3.78 6.07 -14.28
N ILE A 25 -3.13 5.21 -13.50
CA ILE A 25 -2.25 5.65 -12.42
C ILE A 25 -0.87 5.98 -13.00
N SER A 26 -0.45 7.23 -12.90
CA SER A 26 0.87 7.70 -13.37
C SER A 26 1.95 7.56 -12.31
N SER A 27 1.61 7.73 -11.04
CA SER A 27 2.54 7.48 -9.93
C SER A 27 1.83 6.94 -8.71
N SER A 28 2.56 6.18 -7.90
CA SER A 28 2.11 5.61 -6.65
C SER A 28 3.28 5.63 -5.67
N THR A 29 3.04 6.12 -4.45
CA THR A 29 4.04 6.19 -3.39
C THR A 29 3.47 5.57 -2.13
N PHE A 30 4.09 4.49 -1.65
CA PHE A 30 3.76 3.90 -0.37
C PHE A 30 4.68 4.44 0.73
N SER A 31 4.09 4.72 1.89
CA SER A 31 4.80 5.09 3.11
C SER A 31 4.24 4.31 4.29
N ALA A 32 5.10 3.95 5.24
CA ALA A 32 4.71 3.35 6.50
C ALA A 32 5.62 3.88 7.61
N ASP A 33 5.07 4.08 8.82
CA ASP A 33 5.79 4.78 9.89
C ASP A 33 7.05 4.05 10.36
N THR A 34 6.89 2.81 10.81
CA THR A 34 8.01 1.99 11.33
C THR A 34 8.19 0.69 10.57
N LEU A 35 7.49 0.53 9.44
CA LEU A 35 7.58 -0.66 8.60
C LEU A 35 8.37 -0.34 7.34
N ALA A 36 9.21 -1.27 6.93
CA ALA A 36 9.91 -1.17 5.66
C ALA A 36 8.97 -1.57 4.51
N VAL A 37 8.65 -0.61 3.65
CA VAL A 37 8.17 -0.89 2.29
C VAL A 37 9.38 -1.32 1.46
N THR A 38 9.50 -2.61 1.14
CA THR A 38 10.69 -3.14 0.44
C THR A 38 10.63 -2.92 -1.05
N SER A 39 9.42 -2.89 -1.61
CA SER A 39 9.18 -2.59 -3.03
C SER A 39 7.72 -2.22 -3.23
N SER A 40 7.43 -1.56 -4.36
CA SER A 40 6.06 -1.27 -4.78
C SER A 40 5.93 -1.27 -6.30
N SER A 41 4.72 -1.53 -6.79
CA SER A 41 4.40 -1.54 -8.22
C SER A 41 2.98 -1.03 -8.49
N ILE A 42 2.75 -0.64 -9.73
CA ILE A 42 1.42 -0.33 -10.28
C ILE A 42 1.09 -1.43 -11.28
N SER A 43 -0.11 -1.99 -11.19
CA SER A 43 -0.64 -2.97 -12.12
C SER A 43 -2.05 -2.53 -12.52
N SER A 44 -2.16 -1.86 -13.67
CA SER A 44 -3.41 -1.22 -14.13
C SER A 44 -3.92 -0.21 -13.08
N HIS A 45 -5.11 -0.44 -12.52
CA HIS A 45 -5.73 0.36 -11.47
C HIS A 45 -5.44 -0.15 -10.05
N THR A 46 -4.51 -1.08 -9.90
CA THR A 46 -4.11 -1.61 -8.60
C THR A 46 -2.69 -1.17 -8.26
N THR A 47 -2.48 -0.76 -7.01
CA THR A 47 -1.16 -0.46 -6.47
C THR A 47 -0.77 -1.50 -5.44
N ILE A 48 0.45 -2.02 -5.52
CA ILE A 48 0.94 -3.10 -4.67
C ILE A 48 2.21 -2.62 -3.96
N CYS A 49 2.37 -2.97 -2.70
CA CYS A 49 3.58 -2.81 -1.93
C CYS A 49 3.93 -4.12 -1.22
N PHE A 50 5.23 -4.37 -1.07
CA PHE A 50 5.74 -5.45 -0.23
C PHE A 50 6.17 -4.84 1.09
N ILE A 51 5.61 -5.35 2.17
CA ILE A 51 6.00 -4.96 3.52
C ILE A 51 6.90 -6.06 4.07
N GLY A 52 8.13 -5.66 4.43
CA GLY A 52 9.16 -6.55 4.94
C GLY A 52 8.98 -6.94 6.41
N SER A 53 10.09 -7.35 7.03
CA SER A 53 10.10 -7.70 8.45
C SER A 53 9.80 -6.48 9.33
N GLY A 54 9.12 -6.71 10.46
CA GLY A 54 8.84 -5.68 11.46
C GLY A 54 8.90 -6.27 12.86
N SER A 55 8.69 -5.45 13.90
CA SER A 55 8.64 -5.92 15.29
C SER A 55 7.20 -6.25 15.70
N ALA A 56 7.00 -7.36 16.42
CA ALA A 56 5.70 -7.71 16.98
C ALA A 56 5.22 -6.64 17.98
N GLY A 57 3.90 -6.44 18.06
CA GLY A 57 3.28 -5.62 19.11
C GLY A 57 2.90 -4.19 18.71
N GLY A 58 2.88 -3.85 17.41
CA GLY A 58 2.47 -2.55 16.90
C GLY A 58 1.27 -2.59 15.96
N ASN A 59 0.48 -1.51 15.97
CA ASN A 59 -0.36 -1.11 14.85
C ASN A 59 0.41 -0.07 14.04
N HIS A 60 0.53 -0.28 12.74
CA HIS A 60 1.26 0.58 11.82
C HIS A 60 0.33 1.02 10.71
N LYS A 61 0.32 2.31 10.41
CA LYS A 61 -0.43 2.82 9.26
C LYS A 61 0.43 2.68 8.01
N VAL A 62 -0.12 2.03 6.99
CA VAL A 62 0.46 2.00 5.65
C VAL A 62 -0.41 2.87 4.76
N THR A 63 0.20 3.85 4.12
CA THR A 63 -0.46 4.85 3.29
C THR A 63 0.03 4.73 1.86
N ASN A 64 -0.88 4.80 0.90
CA ASN A 64 -0.56 4.93 -0.52
C ASN A 64 -1.14 6.24 -1.06
N ARG A 65 -0.28 7.04 -1.69
CA ARG A 65 -0.68 8.22 -2.45
C ARG A 65 -0.50 7.94 -3.94
N ILE A 66 -1.53 8.21 -4.74
CA ILE A 66 -1.48 8.09 -6.20
C ILE A 66 -1.65 9.43 -6.89
N VAL A 67 -1.09 9.54 -8.10
CA VAL A 67 -1.42 10.58 -9.07
C VAL A 67 -1.86 9.91 -10.37
N THR A 68 -2.98 10.34 -10.95
CA THR A 68 -3.50 9.81 -12.21
C THR A 68 -3.03 10.60 -13.42
N ALA A 69 -3.16 10.02 -14.61
CA ALA A 69 -2.80 10.65 -15.88
C ALA A 69 -3.67 11.88 -16.19
N GLN A 70 -4.89 11.93 -15.66
CA GLN A 70 -5.77 13.09 -15.75
C GLN A 70 -5.55 14.13 -14.63
N GLY A 71 -4.50 13.97 -13.82
CA GLY A 71 -4.09 14.96 -12.81
C GLY A 71 -4.82 14.85 -11.47
N ARG A 72 -5.55 13.75 -11.21
CA ARG A 72 -6.18 13.52 -9.89
C ARG A 72 -5.14 13.01 -8.90
N THR A 73 -5.29 13.39 -7.63
CA THR A 73 -4.48 12.87 -6.52
C THR A 73 -5.41 12.33 -5.44
N ASP A 74 -5.11 11.15 -4.91
CA ASP A 74 -5.84 10.52 -3.81
C ASP A 74 -4.87 9.79 -2.88
N GLU A 75 -5.26 9.62 -1.62
CA GLU A 75 -4.48 8.96 -0.60
C GLU A 75 -5.37 8.02 0.22
N ARG A 76 -4.95 6.76 0.34
CA ARG A 76 -5.65 5.73 1.12
C ARG A 76 -4.70 5.08 2.10
N SER A 77 -5.25 4.69 3.24
CA SER A 77 -4.47 4.05 4.31
C SER A 77 -5.17 2.79 4.82
N PHE A 78 -4.39 1.85 5.33
CA PHE A 78 -4.87 0.73 6.12
C PHE A 78 -4.00 0.51 7.35
N ASP A 79 -4.61 0.02 8.43
CA ASP A 79 -3.89 -0.37 9.63
C ASP A 79 -3.35 -1.80 9.50
N MET A 80 -2.07 -1.96 9.81
CA MET A 80 -1.35 -3.23 9.86
C MET A 80 -0.97 -3.57 11.29
N LYS A 81 -1.45 -4.71 11.77
CA LYS A 81 -1.05 -5.28 13.06
C LYS A 81 0.02 -6.36 12.85
N ILE A 82 1.10 -6.30 13.61
CA ILE A 82 2.12 -7.36 13.63
C ILE A 82 1.96 -8.22 14.89
N ILE A 83 1.69 -9.50 14.71
CA ILE A 83 1.58 -10.50 15.77
C ILE A 83 2.36 -11.76 15.39
N ASN A 84 2.92 -12.47 16.37
CA ASN A 84 3.49 -13.79 16.14
C ASN A 84 2.34 -14.76 15.76
N LEU A 85 2.45 -15.39 14.60
CA LEU A 85 1.44 -16.32 14.08
C LEU A 85 1.90 -17.79 14.21
#